data_AF-A0A645FBC4-F1
#
_entry.id   AF-A0A645FBC4-F1
#
_cell.length_a   1.000
_cell.length_b   1.000
_cell.length_c   1.000
_cell.angle_alpha   90.00
_cell.angle_beta   90.00
_cell.angle_gamma   90.00
#
_symmetry.space_group_name_H-M   'P 1'
#
loop_
_entity.id
_entity.type
_entity.pdbx_description
1 polymer ?
#
loop_
_entity_poly.entity_id
_entity_poly.type
_entity_poly.pdbx_seq_one_letter_code
_entity_poly.pdbx_strand_id
1 'polypeptide(L)' 'MEVTPETELKSLPEWDSLAALGVIVMFDVEFGKTITGNDLKTCVTLTDLYKLLG' A
#
# COMPACT_ATOMS: atom_id res chain seq x y z
N MET A 1 2.42 -4.80 17.57
CA MET A 1 2.09 -5.80 16.54
C MET A 1 3.18 -5.69 15.50
N GLU A 2 3.94 -6.75 15.27
CA GLU A 2 4.98 -6.75 14.23
C GLU A 2 4.28 -6.91 12.89
N VAL A 3 4.39 -5.91 12.02
CA VAL A 3 3.82 -5.99 10.69
C VAL A 3 4.81 -6.75 9.80
N THR A 4 4.44 -7.95 9.37
CA THR A 4 5.27 -8.75 8.47
C THR A 4 4.99 -8.37 7.01
N PRO A 5 5.95 -8.57 6.09
CA PRO A 5 5.72 -8.32 4.67
C PRO A 5 4.59 -9.18 4.07
N GLU A 6 4.24 -10.28 4.72
CA GLU A 6 3.14 -11.18 4.36
C GLU A 6 1.81 -10.77 5.00
N THR A 7 1.81 -9.78 5.90
CA THR A 7 0.60 -9.28 6.55
C THR A 7 -0.30 -8.61 5.53
N GLU A 8 -1.58 -8.96 5.58
CA GLU A 8 -2.61 -8.38 4.73
C GLU A 8 -2.91 -6.95 5.19
N LEU A 9 -2.75 -5.99 4.28
CA LEU A 9 -2.94 -4.57 4.55
C LEU A 9 -4.38 -4.30 5.03
N LYS A 10 -5.37 -4.90 4.36
CA LYS A 10 -6.79 -4.80 4.73
C LYS A 10 -7.14 -5.42 6.07
N SER A 11 -6.27 -6.27 6.62
CA SER A 11 -6.46 -6.84 7.95
C SER A 11 -5.99 -5.88 9.05
N LEU A 12 -5.21 -4.85 8.72
CA LEU A 12 -4.77 -3.85 9.68
C LEU A 12 -5.92 -2.88 9.98
N PRO A 13 -6.26 -2.64 11.26
CA PRO A 13 -7.35 -1.75 11.62
C PRO A 13 -7.07 -0.28 11.26
N GLU A 14 -5.80 0.09 11.12
CA GLU A 14 -5.34 1.41 10.66
C GLU A 14 -5.42 1.57 9.13
N TRP A 15 -5.67 0.49 8.38
CA TRP A 15 -5.75 0.52 6.93
C TRP A 15 -7.16 0.84 6.45
N ASP A 16 -7.44 2.14 6.37
CA ASP A 16 -8.67 2.66 5.79
C ASP A 16 -8.44 3.29 4.40
N SER A 17 -9.49 3.86 3.80
CA SER A 17 -9.38 4.54 2.50
C SER A 17 -8.43 5.75 2.53
N LEU A 18 -8.32 6.43 3.68
CA LEU A 18 -7.37 7.53 3.88
C LEU A 18 -5.93 7.03 3.94
N ALA A 19 -5.66 5.93 4.66
CA ALA A 19 -4.35 5.29 4.65
C ALA A 19 -3.93 4.85 3.24
N ALA A 20 -4.85 4.25 2.48
CA ALA A 20 -4.60 3.87 1.09
C ALA A 20 -4.28 5.10 0.20
N LEU A 21 -5.00 6.21 0.36
CA LEU A 21 -4.72 7.45 -0.36
C LEU A 21 -3.36 8.05 0.04
N GLY A 22 -3.02 8.00 1.33
CA GLY A 22 -1.71 8.44 1.84
C GLY A 22 -0.56 7.68 1.18
N VAL A 23 -0.69 6.35 1.06
CA VAL A 23 0.30 5.52 0.35
C VAL A 23 0.38 5.88 -1.13
N ILE A 24 -0.74 6.13 -1.82
CA ILE A 24 -0.75 6.57 -3.22
C ILE A 24 0.06 7.86 -3.40
N VAL A 25 -0.23 8.87 -2.59
CA VAL A 25 0.44 10.17 -2.67
C VAL A 25 1.90 10.06 -2.26
N MET A 26 2.21 9.27 -1.23
CA MET A 26 3.59 8.97 -0.82
C MET A 26 4.37 8.37 -1.98
N PHE A 27 3.81 7.39 -2.69
CA PHE A 27 4.46 6.78 -3.84
C PHE A 27 4.65 7.74 -5.01
N ASP A 28 3.67 8.59 -5.28
CA ASP A 28 3.75 9.60 -6.33
C ASP A 28 4.84 10.64 -6.02
N VAL A 29 4.95 11.07 -4.76
CA VAL A 29 5.89 12.11 -4.31
C VAL A 29 7.31 11.57 -4.09
N GLU A 30 7.48 10.43 -3.42
CA GLU A 30 8.81 9.88 -3.08
C GLU A 30 9.42 9.08 -4.23
N PHE A 31 8.60 8.35 -4.99
CA PHE A 31 9.07 7.42 -6.01
C PHE A 31 8.72 7.86 -7.44
N GLY A 32 7.90 8.91 -7.61
CA GLY A 32 7.44 9.35 -8.93
C GLY A 32 6.57 8.31 -9.64
N LYS A 33 6.01 7.34 -8.91
CA LYS A 33 5.11 6.32 -9.45
C LYS A 33 3.68 6.61 -9.02
N THR A 34 2.83 6.89 -9.99
CA THR A 34 1.40 7.08 -9.76
C THR A 34 0.71 5.72 -9.60
N ILE A 35 0.35 5.36 -8.37
CA ILE A 35 -0.43 4.14 -8.06
C ILE A 35 -1.90 4.51 -8.03
N THR A 36 -2.79 3.69 -8.60
CA THR A 36 -4.23 3.90 -8.43
C THR A 36 -4.77 3.14 -7.23
N GLY A 37 -5.89 3.62 -6.68
CA GLY A 37 -6.62 2.87 -5.64
C GLY A 37 -7.08 1.48 -6.12
N ASN A 38 -7.09 1.23 -7.42
CA ASN A 38 -7.38 -0.08 -7.97
C ASN A 38 -6.17 -1.03 -7.86
N ASP A 39 -4.96 -0.55 -8.15
CA ASP A 39 -3.70 -1.28 -7.91
C ASP A 39 -3.54 -1.64 -6.42
N LEU A 40 -3.82 -0.66 -5.55
CA LEU A 40 -3.81 -0.86 -4.10
C LEU A 40 -4.89 -1.84 -3.61
N LYS A 41 -6.02 -1.95 -4.32
CA LYS A 41 -7.05 -2.96 -4.02
C LYS A 41 -6.65 -4.35 -4.46
N THR A 42 -5.85 -4.47 -5.52
CA THR A 42 -5.25 -5.73 -5.98
C THR A 42 -4.06 -6.14 -5.11
N CYS A 43 -3.36 -5.18 -4.51
CA CYS A 43 -2.32 -5.43 -3.51
C CYS A 43 -2.94 -5.86 -2.18
N VAL A 44 -2.64 -7.10 -1.80
CA VAL A 44 -3.16 -7.71 -0.56
C VAL A 44 -2.19 -7.49 0.60
N THR A 45 -0.89 -7.56 0.34
CA THR A 45 0.15 -7.55 1.38
C THR A 45 1.15 -6.41 1.19
N LEU A 46 1.92 -6.11 2.24
CA LEU A 46 3.06 -5.19 2.16
C LEU A 46 4.06 -5.58 1.06
N THR A 47 4.29 -6.88 0.88
CA THR A 47 5.14 -7.39 -0.21
C THR A 47 4.64 -6.93 -1.57
N ASP A 48 3.33 -6.87 -1.77
CA ASP A 48 2.72 -6.46 -3.03
C ASP A 48 2.92 -4.96 -3.29
N LEU A 49 2.82 -4.12 -2.25
CA LEU A 49 3.23 -2.70 -2.34
C LEU A 49 4.71 -2.55 -2.67
N TYR A 50 5.58 -3.34 -2.02
CA TYR A 50 7.02 -3.34 -2.33
C TYR A 50 7.32 -3.77 -3.76
N LYS A 51 6.54 -4.70 -4.34
CA LYS A 51 6.66 -5.05 -5.76
C LYS A 51 6.27 -3.90 -6.68
N LEU A 52 5.35 -3.01 -6.29
CA LEU A 52 5.04 -1.82 -7.07
C LEU A 52 6.21 -0.82 -7.10
N LEU A 53 7.06 -0.81 -6.08
CA LEU A 53 8.30 -0.02 -6.06
C LEU A 53 9.38 -0.56 -7.00
N GLY A 54 9.41 -1.88 -7.23
CA GLY A 54 10.30 -2.56 -8.18
C GLY A 54 9.74 -2.55 -9.59
#